data_AF-A0A822F8A2-F1
#
_entry.id   AF-A0A822F8A2-F1
#
_cell.length_a   1.000
_cell.length_b   1.000
_cell.length_c   1.000
_cell.angle_alpha   90.00
_cell.angle_beta   90.00
_cell.angle_gamma   90.00
#
_symmetry.space_group_name_H-M   'P 1'
#
loop_
_entity.id
_entity.type
_entity.pdbx_description
1 polymer ?
#
loop_
_entity_poly.entity_id
_entity_poly.type
_entity_poly.pdbx_seq_one_letter_code
_entity_poly.pdbx_strand_id
1 'polypeptide(L)'
;MPGVTANIIIKKMNSYVQKVQTYTSQEKRLWIFFDEFNTTPNIGLLKEIMCERTLLGEPLPDKMVFLGACNPRRQKTVKILQNDNVHVGLRKNRY
;
A
#
# COMPACT_ATOMS: atom_id res chain seq x y z
N MET A 1 6.47 0.56 -15.54
CA MET A 1 5.12 1.16 -15.32
C MET A 1 5.27 2.26 -14.29
N PRO A 2 4.82 3.50 -14.52
CA PRO A 2 4.93 4.53 -13.49
C PRO A 2 3.86 4.24 -12.44
N GLY A 3 4.21 3.41 -11.45
CA GLY A 3 3.40 3.17 -10.27
C GLY A 3 3.34 4.44 -9.41
N VAL A 4 2.58 4.38 -8.31
CA VAL A 4 2.52 5.46 -7.33
C VAL A 4 3.95 5.82 -6.88
N THR A 5 4.37 7.06 -7.11
CA THR A 5 5.69 7.56 -6.73
C THR A 5 5.68 8.12 -5.31
N ALA A 6 6.84 8.21 -4.66
CA ALA A 6 6.99 8.85 -3.36
C ALA A 6 6.38 10.27 -3.33
N ASN A 7 6.60 11.06 -4.38
CA ASN A 7 6.06 12.42 -4.48
C ASN A 7 4.53 12.47 -4.44
N ILE A 8 3.85 11.49 -5.04
CA ILE A 8 2.39 11.41 -4.98
C ILE A 8 1.93 11.09 -3.54
N ILE A 9 2.63 10.17 -2.87
CA ILE A 9 2.35 9.81 -1.47
C ILE A 9 2.55 11.03 -0.57
N ILE A 10 3.69 11.71 -0.67
CA ILE A 10 4.04 12.90 0.13
C ILE A 10 3.00 14.01 -0.06
N LYS A 11 2.66 14.36 -1.31
CA LYS A 11 1.66 15.39 -1.59
C LYS A 11 0.29 15.06 -0.98
N LYS A 12 -0.12 13.79 -1.05
CA LYS A 12 -1.40 13.34 -0.53
C LYS A 12 -1.42 13.27 1.00
N MET A 13 -0.32 12.84 1.62
CA MET A 13 -0.16 12.88 3.07
C MET A 13 -0.19 14.31 3.60
N ASN A 14 0.51 15.25 2.96
CA ASN A 14 0.48 16.66 3.35
C ASN A 14 -0.93 17.25 3.30
N SER A 15 -1.73 16.92 2.26
CA SER A 15 -3.12 17.40 2.22
C SER A 15 -3.98 16.79 3.33
N TYR A 16 -3.71 15.55 3.74
CA TYR A 16 -4.36 14.94 4.90
C TYR A 16 -3.96 15.60 6.22
N VAL A 17 -2.69 16.00 6.38
CA VAL A 17 -2.22 16.72 7.58
C VAL A 17 -2.99 18.02 7.72
N GLN A 18 -3.07 18.81 6.64
CA GLN A 18 -3.86 20.04 6.61
C GLN A 18 -5.34 19.78 6.92
N LYS A 19 -5.93 18.72 6.35
CA LYS A 19 -7.33 18.35 6.62
C LYS A 19 -7.56 18.07 8.10
N VAL A 20 -6.68 17.33 8.76
CA VAL A 20 -6.83 16.94 10.16
C VAL A 20 -6.66 18.12 11.12
N GLN A 21 -5.84 19.11 10.76
CA GLN A 21 -5.69 20.35 11.55
C GLN A 21 -7.01 21.14 11.64
N THR A 22 -7.93 20.98 10.68
CA THR A 22 -9.26 21.61 10.74
C THR A 22 -10.25 20.92 11.69
N TYR A 23 -9.88 19.78 12.30
CA TYR A 23 -10.78 19.03 13.18
C TYR A 23 -10.83 19.66 14.57
N THR A 24 -11.96 20.28 14.89
CA THR A 24 -12.23 20.89 16.20
C THR A 24 -12.54 19.86 17.29
N SER A 25 -13.27 18.79 16.95
CA SER A 25 -13.55 17.69 17.87
C SER A 25 -12.30 16.83 18.10
N GLN A 26 -12.07 16.47 19.37
CA GLN A 26 -10.99 15.56 19.78
C GLN A 26 -11.29 14.10 19.41
N GLU A 27 -12.56 13.75 19.22
CA GLU A 27 -12.98 12.39 18.87
C GLU A 27 -12.88 12.10 17.37
N LYS A 28 -12.83 13.16 16.54
CA LYS A 28 -12.76 13.02 15.09
C LYS A 28 -11.36 12.58 14.67
N ARG A 29 -11.27 11.41 14.03
CA ARG A 29 -10.03 10.83 13.51
C ARG A 29 -10.09 10.65 11.99
N LEU A 30 -8.94 10.77 11.34
CA LEU A 30 -8.78 10.44 9.92
C LEU A 30 -8.14 9.06 9.80
N TRP A 31 -8.86 8.13 9.19
CA TRP A 31 -8.37 6.79 8.89
C TRP A 31 -7.79 6.75 7.47
N ILE A 32 -6.57 6.27 7.35
CA ILE A 32 -5.86 6.10 6.09
C ILE A 32 -5.58 4.61 5.91
N PHE A 33 -6.12 4.04 4.84
CA PHE A 33 -5.98 2.64 4.50
C PHE A 33 -5.04 2.47 3.29
N PHE A 34 -3.96 1.71 3.48
CA PHE A 34 -3.03 1.33 2.44
C PHE A 34 -3.34 -0.10 1.97
N ASP A 35 -3.91 -0.23 0.78
CA ASP A 35 -4.07 -1.54 0.15
C ASP A 35 -2.80 -1.96 -0.59
N GLU A 36 -2.55 -3.26 -0.62
CA GLU A 36 -1.41 -3.90 -1.28
C GLU A 36 -0.06 -3.17 -1.07
N PHE A 37 0.23 -2.71 0.15
CA PHE A 37 1.37 -1.84 0.40
C PHE A 37 2.72 -2.48 0.04
N ASN A 38 2.77 -3.81 -0.04
CA ASN A 38 3.96 -4.59 -0.41
C ASN A 38 4.29 -4.58 -1.93
N THR A 39 3.50 -3.91 -2.77
CA THR A 39 3.72 -3.81 -4.22
C THR A 39 4.42 -2.50 -4.65
N THR A 40 4.58 -1.54 -3.74
CA THR A 40 5.21 -0.25 -4.03
C THR A 40 6.73 -0.29 -3.80
N PRO A 41 7.54 0.36 -4.66
CA PRO A 41 8.98 0.54 -4.38
C PRO A 41 9.23 1.50 -3.20
N ASN A 42 8.21 2.25 -2.75
CA ASN A 42 8.33 3.24 -1.67
C ASN A 42 8.04 2.66 -0.28
N ILE A 43 8.37 1.38 -0.05
CA ILE A 43 8.07 0.70 1.22
C ILE A 43 8.74 1.37 2.43
N GLY A 44 9.93 1.96 2.25
CA GLY A 44 10.62 2.70 3.31
C GLY A 44 9.83 3.93 3.78
N LEU A 45 9.22 4.67 2.85
CA LEU A 45 8.37 5.81 3.15
C LEU A 45 7.08 5.37 3.88
N LEU A 46 6.48 4.26 3.47
CA LEU A 46 5.30 3.72 4.17
C LEU A 46 5.64 3.21 5.57
N LYS A 47 6.81 2.59 5.74
CA LYS A 47 7.33 2.18 7.04
C LYS A 47 7.50 3.39 7.96
N GLU A 48 8.08 4.49 7.45
CA GLU A 48 8.18 5.76 8.19
C GLU A 48 6.82 6.26 8.68
N ILE A 49 5.84 6.32 7.77
CA ILE A 49 4.49 6.80 8.08
C ILE A 49 3.77 5.89 9.10
N MET A 50 3.86 4.57 8.92
CA MET A 50 3.07 3.61 9.71
C MET A 50 3.72 3.28 11.06
N CYS A 51 5.05 3.15 11.10
CA CYS A 51 5.79 2.71 12.29
C CYS A 51 6.33 3.88 13.10
N GLU A 52 7.03 4.82 12.45
CA GLU A 52 7.63 5.96 13.14
C GLU A 52 6.66 7.13 13.32
N ARG A 53 5.53 7.12 12.60
CA ARG A 53 4.57 8.22 12.54
C ARG A 53 5.21 9.55 12.13
N THR A 54 6.16 9.49 11.19
CA THR A 54 6.76 10.68 10.58
C THR A 54 6.57 10.69 9.07
N LEU A 55 6.72 11.87 8.46
CA LEU A 55 6.77 12.07 7.02
C LEU A 55 7.97 12.96 6.70
N LEU A 56 9.02 12.38 6.10
CA LEU A 56 10.29 13.08 5.83
C LEU A 56 10.92 13.66 7.12
N GLY A 57 10.81 12.92 8.22
CA GLY A 57 11.33 13.30 9.54
C GLY A 57 10.36 14.16 10.39
N GLU A 58 9.30 14.71 9.79
CA GLU A 58 8.33 15.54 10.52
C GLU A 58 7.21 14.69 11.15
N PRO A 59 6.85 14.90 12.43
CA PRO A 59 5.82 14.11 13.11
C PRO A 59 4.43 14.29 12.52
N LEU A 60 3.70 13.18 12.36
CA LEU A 60 2.32 13.17 11.88
C LEU A 60 1.31 13.38 13.02
N PRO A 61 0.19 14.10 12.79
CA PRO A 61 -0.81 14.35 13.82
C PRO A 61 -1.41 13.08 14.44
N ASP A 62 -1.64 13.08 15.76
CA ASP A 62 -2.21 11.93 16.51
C ASP A 62 -3.62 11.52 16.06
N LYS A 63 -4.37 12.46 15.48
CA LYS A 63 -5.71 12.22 14.92
C LYS A 63 -5.69 11.37 13.65
N MET A 64 -4.51 11.03 13.10
CA MET A 64 -4.37 10.11 11.97
C MET A 64 -4.16 8.67 12.44
N VAL A 65 -4.99 7.76 11.90
CA VAL A 65 -4.90 6.33 12.14
C VAL A 65 -4.59 5.62 10.83
N PHE A 66 -3.56 4.78 10.84
CA PHE A 66 -3.08 4.07 9.66
C PHE A 66 -3.43 2.58 9.75
N LEU A 67 -3.95 2.04 8.66
CA LEU A 67 -4.20 0.61 8.49
C LEU A 67 -3.61 0.17 7.16
N GLY A 68 -2.97 -1.00 7.12
CA GLY A 68 -2.39 -1.54 5.90
C GLY A 68 -2.82 -2.98 5.67
N ALA A 69 -3.11 -3.32 4.42
CA ALA A 69 -3.26 -4.68 3.94
C ALA A 69 -2.09 -5.03 3.02
N CYS A 70 -1.55 -6.23 3.18
CA CYS A 70 -0.57 -6.80 2.25
C CYS A 70 -1.08 -8.11 1.69
N ASN A 71 -0.86 -8.31 0.40
CA ASN A 71 -1.13 -9.59 -0.23
C ASN A 71 -0.02 -10.58 0.11
N PRO A 72 -0.35 -11.82 0.54
CA PRO A 72 0.64 -12.86 0.73
C PRO A 72 1.45 -13.09 -0.54
N ARG A 73 2.78 -13.21 -0.41
CA ARG A 73 3.62 -13.53 -1.57
C ARG A 73 3.30 -14.95 -2.05
N ARG A 74 2.79 -15.06 -3.27
CA ARG A 74 2.57 -16.37 -3.92
C ARG A 74 3.92 -16.87 -4.42
N GLN A 75 4.55 -17.78 -3.68
CA GLN A 75 5.72 -18.50 -4.20
C GLN A 75 5.26 -19.30 -5.42
N LYS A 76 5.77 -18.98 -6.61
CA LYS A 76 5.62 -19.87 -7.76
C LYS A 76 6.49 -21.08 -7.47
N THR A 77 5.89 -22.17 -7.00
CA THR A 77 6.58 -23.45 -6.93
C THR A 77 7.12 -23.75 -8.32
N VAL A 78 8.41 -24.10 -8.40
CA VAL A 78 9.19 -24.32 -9.64
C VAL A 78 8.51 -25.23 -10.67
N LYS A 79 7.48 -26.00 -10.26
CA LYS A 79 6.63 -26.82 -11.13
C LYS A 79 5.98 -26.09 -12.31
N ILE A 80 5.81 -24.77 -12.28
CA ILE A 80 5.26 -24.02 -13.43
C ILE A 80 6.34 -23.65 -14.46
N LEU A 81 7.62 -23.58 -14.07
CA LEU A 81 8.73 -23.20 -14.98
C LEU A 81 9.26 -24.37 -15.84
N GLN A 82 8.74 -25.58 -15.65
CA GLN A 82 9.14 -26.77 -16.42
C GLN A 82 8.16 -27.14 -17.55
N ASN A 83 7.10 -26.35 -17.79
CA ASN A 83 6.08 -26.66 -18.80
C ASN A 83 6.08 -25.75 -20.04
N ASP A 84 7.17 -25.03 -20.31
CA ASP A 84 7.30 -24.25 -21.55
C ASP A 84 7.50 -25.12 -22.82
N ASN A 85 7.44 -26.46 -22.72
CA ASN A 85 7.51 -27.39 -23.85
C ASN A 85 6.32 -28.36 -23.98
N VAL A 86 5.19 -28.16 -23.28
CA VAL A 86 4.03 -29.06 -23.43
C VAL A 86 2.74 -28.27 -23.71
N HIS A 87 2.43 -28.22 -25.02
CA HIS A 87 1.12 -28.10 -25.65
C HIS A 87 0.09 -27.11 -25.05
N VAL A 88 -0.09 -26.01 -25.79
CA VAL A 88 -1.19 -25.05 -25.64
C VAL A 88 -2.54 -25.74 -25.95
N GLY A 89 -3.50 -25.69 -25.01
CA GLY A 89 -4.90 -26.05 -25.29
C GLY A 89 -5.80 -26.10 -24.06
N LEU A 90 -6.73 -25.16 -23.94
CA LEU A 90 -7.75 -25.09 -22.89
C LEU A 90 -8.80 -26.20 -23.09
N ARG A 91 -8.92 -27.15 -22.14
CA ARG A 91 -10.10 -28.02 -22.05
C ARG A 91 -11.18 -27.38 -21.19
N LYS A 92 -12.19 -26.83 -21.85
CA LYS A 92 -13.44 -26.37 -21.22
C LYS A 92 -14.44 -27.54 -21.24
N ASN A 93 -14.57 -28.26 -20.13
CA ASN A 93 -15.67 -29.21 -19.96
C ASN A 93 -16.96 -28.40 -19.68
N ARG A 94 -17.90 -28.41 -20.61
CA ARG A 94 -19.31 -28.11 -20.35
C ARG A 94 -20.05 -29.44 -20.23
N TYR A 95 -20.81 -29.58 -19.15
CA TYR A 95 -21.93 -30.53 -19.07
C TYR A 95 -23.00 -30.11 -20.08
#